data_AF-A0A1I7ZAD0-F1
#
_entry.id   AF-A0A1I7ZAD0-F1
#
_cell.length_a   1.000
_cell.length_b   1.000
_cell.length_c   1.000
_cell.angle_alpha   90.00
_cell.angle_beta   90.00
_cell.angle_gamma   90.00
#
_symmetry.space_group_name_H-M   'P 1'
#
loop_
_entity.id
_entity.type
_entity.pdbx_description
1 polymer ?
#
loop_
_entity_poly.entity_id
_entity_poly.type
_entity_poly.pdbx_seq_one_letter_code
_entity_poly.pdbx_strand_id
1 'polypeptide(L)'
;MDTVPWRFIEGVCLRVNRPTLEKSALMPSRWGAESKRTSDKIHLLRVVVNNRHGKLCAAAQPMWSEDDDNLDVFPTDVHGGFEDFDGVVPLDTVNPRFLTSFSIYESNGWPPEDSGYQEITLDHLQRLVHFIRPARRERHPPRWDCRSTSSMILVHDLKISAKLLSMRLPVDQLIM
;
A
#
# COMPACT_ATOMS: atom_id res chain seq x y z
N MET A 1 16.49 10.83 -25.36
CA MET A 1 15.69 11.45 -24.27
C MET A 1 16.52 11.58 -22.99
N ASP A 2 17.85 11.59 -23.10
CA ASP A 2 18.74 11.26 -21.96
C ASP A 2 19.10 12.46 -21.08
N THR A 3 18.58 13.64 -21.42
CA THR A 3 18.79 14.91 -20.74
C THR A 3 17.81 15.19 -19.61
N VAL A 4 16.75 14.38 -19.47
CA VAL A 4 15.77 14.56 -18.38
C VAL A 4 16.42 14.23 -17.03
N PRO A 5 16.38 15.14 -16.04
CA PRO A 5 16.92 14.86 -14.71
C PRO A 5 16.22 13.67 -14.06
N TRP A 6 16.98 12.76 -13.43
CA TRP A 6 16.41 11.56 -12.78
C TRP A 6 15.35 11.91 -11.73
N ARG A 7 15.50 13.02 -10.99
CA ARG A 7 14.50 13.51 -10.01
C ARG A 7 13.15 13.82 -10.66
N PHE A 8 13.15 14.29 -11.90
CA PHE A 8 11.91 14.53 -12.64
C PHE A 8 11.24 13.19 -12.96
N ILE A 9 12.00 12.20 -13.43
CA ILE A 9 11.49 10.86 -13.73
C ILE A 9 10.92 10.21 -12.47
N GLU A 10 11.64 10.27 -11.35
CA GLU A 10 11.17 9.78 -10.03
C GLU A 10 9.85 10.45 -9.63
N GLY A 11 9.76 11.79 -9.76
CA GLY A 11 8.54 12.54 -9.45
C GLY A 11 7.36 12.20 -10.35
N VAL A 12 7.59 11.83 -11.61
CA VAL A 12 6.56 11.33 -12.52
C VAL A 12 6.13 9.91 -12.12
N CYS A 13 7.08 9.03 -11.81
CA CYS A 13 6.81 7.65 -11.41
C CYS A 13 5.93 7.57 -10.17
N LEU A 14 6.15 8.45 -9.18
CA LEU A 14 5.32 8.57 -7.97
C LEU A 14 3.88 9.03 -8.23
N ARG A 15 3.54 9.48 -9.45
CA ARG A 15 2.23 10.07 -9.82
C ARG A 15 1.48 9.30 -10.90
N VAL A 16 2.09 8.28 -11.49
CA VAL A 16 1.45 7.44 -12.51
C VAL A 16 0.88 6.17 -11.89
N ASN A 17 -0.13 5.57 -12.53
CA ASN A 17 -0.67 4.31 -12.07
C ASN A 17 0.28 3.14 -12.38
N ARG A 18 0.14 2.03 -11.66
CA ARG A 18 0.94 0.82 -11.80
C ARG A 18 1.10 0.35 -13.26
N PRO A 19 0.05 0.23 -14.10
CA PRO A 19 0.21 -0.20 -15.49
C PRO A 19 1.05 0.76 -16.36
N THR A 20 0.99 2.07 -16.09
CA THR A 20 1.81 3.04 -16.81
C THR A 20 3.27 2.96 -16.36
N LEU A 21 3.49 2.72 -15.07
CA LEU A 21 4.83 2.58 -14.51
C LEU A 21 5.51 1.31 -15.02
N GLU A 22 4.78 0.20 -15.11
CA GLU A 22 5.25 -1.06 -15.72
C GLU A 22 5.68 -0.85 -17.17
N LYS A 23 4.82 -0.24 -17.99
CA LYS A 23 5.18 0.09 -19.39
C LYS A 23 6.37 1.03 -19.48
N SER A 24 6.49 1.98 -18.55
CA SER A 24 7.62 2.90 -18.49
C SER A 24 8.92 2.16 -18.18
N ALA A 25 8.89 1.22 -17.23
CA ALA A 25 10.04 0.40 -16.83
C ALA A 25 10.58 -0.49 -17.96
N LEU A 26 9.74 -0.88 -18.92
CA LEU A 26 10.12 -1.69 -20.07
C LEU A 26 10.82 -0.88 -21.19
N MET A 27 10.85 0.45 -21.10
CA MET A 27 11.47 1.27 -22.15
C MET A 27 13.00 1.07 -22.18
N PRO A 28 13.62 0.75 -23.33
CA PRO A 28 15.07 0.56 -23.45
C PRO A 28 15.80 1.91 -23.49
N SER A 29 15.70 2.67 -22.40
CA SER A 29 16.28 4.01 -22.25
C SER A 29 16.55 4.31 -20.79
N ARG A 30 17.21 5.44 -20.53
CA ARG A 30 17.37 5.97 -19.17
C ARG A 30 16.03 6.13 -18.44
N TRP A 31 14.96 6.46 -19.16
CA TRP A 31 13.62 6.56 -18.59
C TRP A 31 13.17 5.22 -17.99
N GLY A 32 13.31 4.12 -18.73
CA GLY A 32 12.90 2.81 -18.22
C GLY A 32 13.75 2.31 -17.07
N ALA A 33 15.06 2.54 -17.11
CA ALA A 33 15.94 2.20 -16.00
C ALA A 33 15.58 2.94 -14.71
N GLU A 34 15.33 4.25 -14.78
CA GLU A 34 14.94 5.05 -13.61
C GLU A 34 13.50 4.77 -13.16
N SER A 35 12.59 4.48 -14.11
CA SER A 35 11.23 4.03 -13.79
C SER A 35 11.25 2.71 -13.03
N LYS A 36 12.02 1.71 -13.50
CA LYS A 36 12.20 0.44 -12.79
C LYS A 36 12.79 0.65 -11.39
N ARG A 37 13.87 1.43 -11.29
CA ARG A 37 14.49 1.73 -10.00
C ARG A 37 13.57 2.49 -9.04
N THR A 38 12.65 3.30 -9.55
CA THR A 38 11.67 4.02 -8.74
C THR A 38 10.51 3.10 -8.35
N SER A 39 10.06 2.24 -9.26
CA SER A 39 9.07 1.22 -8.95
C SER A 39 9.56 0.33 -7.82
N ASP A 40 10.78 -0.19 -7.87
CA ASP A 40 11.29 -1.07 -6.81
C ASP A 40 11.32 -0.41 -5.41
N LYS A 41 11.19 0.92 -5.32
CA LYS A 41 11.09 1.67 -4.06
C LYS A 41 9.67 2.00 -3.63
N ILE A 42 8.67 1.92 -4.52
CA ILE A 42 7.27 2.26 -4.21
C ILE A 42 6.62 1.10 -3.45
N HIS A 43 6.02 1.45 -2.32
CA HIS A 43 5.39 0.50 -1.42
C HIS A 43 3.95 0.90 -1.10
N LEU A 44 3.14 -0.10 -0.80
CA LEU A 44 1.84 0.01 -0.16
C LEU A 44 2.05 -0.05 1.36
N LEU A 45 1.43 0.86 2.10
CA LEU A 45 1.35 0.73 3.56
C LEU A 45 0.31 -0.34 3.92
N ARG A 46 0.73 -1.48 4.43
CA ARG A 46 -0.18 -2.55 4.87
C ARG A 46 -0.38 -2.45 6.38
N VAL A 47 -1.63 -2.40 6.82
CA VAL A 47 -2.01 -2.21 8.21
C VAL A 47 -2.96 -3.32 8.64
N VAL A 48 -2.52 -4.09 9.63
CA VAL A 48 -3.29 -5.15 10.26
C VAL A 48 -3.92 -4.63 11.53
N VAL A 49 -5.24 -4.74 11.61
CA VAL A 49 -6.01 -4.39 12.80
C VAL A 49 -6.22 -5.65 13.64
N ASN A 50 -5.60 -5.70 14.81
CA ASN A 50 -5.85 -6.76 15.78
C ASN A 50 -6.89 -6.33 16.80
N ASN A 51 -8.05 -6.90 16.58
CA ASN A 51 -9.24 -6.67 17.36
C ASN A 51 -9.17 -7.25 18.77
N ARG A 52 -8.49 -8.38 18.98
CA ARG A 52 -8.39 -9.04 20.30
C ARG A 52 -7.60 -8.19 21.29
N HIS A 53 -6.55 -7.55 20.82
CA HIS A 53 -5.65 -6.77 21.65
C HIS A 53 -5.83 -5.25 21.49
N GLY A 54 -6.67 -4.81 20.54
CA GLY A 54 -6.87 -3.40 20.23
C GLY A 54 -5.59 -2.73 19.72
N LYS A 55 -4.76 -3.50 19.00
CA LYS A 55 -3.46 -3.07 18.49
C LYS A 55 -3.46 -2.96 16.97
N LEU A 56 -2.56 -2.12 16.46
CA LEU A 56 -2.33 -1.96 15.03
C LEU A 56 -0.91 -2.36 14.72
N CYS A 57 -0.74 -3.14 13.66
CA CYS A 57 0.57 -3.43 13.10
C CYS A 57 0.64 -2.88 11.70
N ALA A 58 1.79 -2.35 11.30
CA ALA A 58 2.03 -1.88 9.95
C ALA A 58 3.36 -2.38 9.40
N ALA A 59 3.36 -2.62 8.09
CA ALA A 59 4.54 -2.93 7.30
C ALA A 59 4.43 -2.23 5.95
N ALA A 60 5.54 -2.15 5.23
CA ALA A 60 5.55 -1.71 3.85
C ALA A 60 5.59 -2.92 2.93
N GLN A 61 4.65 -3.02 2.00
CA GLN A 61 4.61 -4.09 1.01
C GLN A 61 5.08 -3.55 -0.34
N PRO A 62 6.09 -4.14 -0.99
CA PRO A 62 6.48 -3.77 -2.34
C PRO A 62 5.29 -3.87 -3.28
N MET A 63 5.10 -2.87 -4.14
CA MET A 63 3.96 -2.86 -5.07
C MET A 63 4.09 -3.93 -6.18
N TRP A 64 5.29 -4.49 -6.38
CA TRP A 64 5.61 -5.49 -7.39
C TRP A 64 6.35 -6.68 -6.79
N SER A 65 5.74 -7.40 -5.85
CA SER A 65 6.20 -8.75 -5.53
C SER A 65 6.06 -9.63 -6.78
N GLU A 66 7.08 -10.39 -7.14
CA GLU A 66 7.11 -11.20 -8.37
C GLU A 66 6.08 -12.35 -8.36
N ASP A 67 5.45 -12.60 -7.20
CA ASP A 67 4.46 -13.67 -6.97
C ASP A 67 3.01 -13.30 -7.32
N ASP A 68 2.79 -12.11 -7.90
CA ASP A 68 1.49 -11.42 -7.95
C ASP A 68 0.60 -11.80 -9.17
N ASP A 69 0.98 -12.87 -9.90
CA ASP A 69 0.23 -13.44 -11.04
C ASP A 69 -1.04 -14.22 -10.62
N ASN A 70 -1.28 -14.44 -9.32
CA ASN A 70 -2.39 -15.25 -8.81
C ASN A 70 -3.47 -14.49 -7.99
N LEU A 71 -3.39 -13.16 -7.81
CA LEU A 71 -4.21 -12.43 -6.81
C LEU A 71 -5.28 -11.48 -7.40
N ASP A 72 -5.94 -11.82 -8.51
CA ASP A 72 -7.17 -11.09 -8.93
C ASP A 72 -8.39 -11.48 -8.09
N VAL A 73 -8.22 -12.41 -7.16
CA VAL A 73 -9.24 -12.80 -6.19
C VAL A 73 -9.03 -11.96 -4.95
N PHE A 74 -9.87 -10.93 -4.77
CA PHE A 74 -10.14 -10.39 -3.42
C PHE A 74 -10.28 -11.58 -2.48
N PRO A 75 -9.62 -11.64 -1.31
CA PRO A 75 -9.84 -12.72 -0.36
C PRO A 75 -11.27 -12.61 0.18
N THR A 76 -12.24 -13.09 -0.59
CA THR A 76 -13.64 -13.28 -0.22
C THR A 76 -13.81 -14.57 0.58
N ASP A 77 -12.81 -15.46 0.54
CA ASP A 77 -12.84 -16.67 1.32
C ASP A 77 -12.28 -16.39 2.72
N VAL A 78 -13.21 -16.02 3.60
CA VAL A 78 -13.07 -15.90 5.06
C VAL A 78 -12.78 -17.28 5.71
N HIS A 79 -12.16 -18.23 5.00
CA HIS A 79 -11.88 -19.58 5.45
C HIS A 79 -10.38 -19.86 5.39
N GLY A 80 -9.65 -19.30 6.35
CA GLY A 80 -8.47 -19.94 6.95
C GLY A 80 -7.21 -20.06 6.10
N GLY A 81 -7.09 -19.35 4.97
CA GLY A 81 -5.80 -19.20 4.29
C GLY A 81 -4.89 -18.30 5.12
N PHE A 82 -3.70 -18.79 5.47
CA PHE A 82 -2.64 -18.00 6.10
C PHE A 82 -2.47 -16.69 5.33
N GLU A 83 -2.59 -15.56 6.02
CA GLU A 83 -2.28 -14.26 5.41
C GLU A 83 -0.84 -14.32 4.91
N ASP A 84 -0.69 -14.12 3.60
CA ASP A 84 0.62 -14.07 3.01
C ASP A 84 1.31 -12.79 3.52
N PHE A 85 2.22 -13.00 4.48
CA PHE A 85 3.10 -11.97 5.03
C PHE A 85 4.41 -11.92 4.25
N ASP A 86 4.57 -12.71 3.19
CA ASP A 86 5.82 -12.77 2.46
C ASP A 86 6.10 -11.46 1.70
N GLY A 87 7.38 -11.13 1.60
CA GLY A 87 7.87 -9.95 0.89
C GLY A 87 7.59 -8.59 1.55
N VAL A 88 6.97 -8.51 2.74
CA VAL A 88 6.85 -7.22 3.44
C VAL A 88 8.19 -6.80 4.04
N VAL A 89 8.41 -5.49 4.08
CA VAL A 89 9.59 -4.87 4.68
C VAL A 89 9.21 -4.01 5.88
N PRO A 90 10.04 -3.99 6.93
CA PRO A 90 9.81 -3.15 8.09
C PRO A 90 9.65 -1.67 7.72
N LEU A 91 8.68 -1.00 8.34
CA LEU A 91 8.28 0.35 7.96
C LEU A 91 9.41 1.39 8.14
N ASP A 92 10.30 1.17 9.10
CA ASP A 92 11.46 2.02 9.38
C ASP A 92 12.55 1.96 8.28
N THR A 93 12.57 0.90 7.47
CA THR A 93 13.47 0.77 6.33
C THR A 93 13.00 1.54 5.09
N VAL A 94 11.72 1.87 5.02
CA VAL A 94 11.10 2.50 3.85
C VAL A 94 10.94 4.00 4.07
N ASN A 95 11.39 4.79 3.10
CA ASN A 95 11.16 6.23 3.16
C ASN A 95 9.67 6.54 2.88
N PRO A 96 8.95 7.23 3.78
CA PRO A 96 7.51 7.48 3.66
C PRO A 96 7.10 8.17 2.36
N ARG A 97 8.01 8.88 1.68
CA ARG A 97 7.74 9.52 0.39
C ARG A 97 7.40 8.53 -0.73
N PHE A 98 7.78 7.26 -0.57
CA PHE A 98 7.50 6.19 -1.53
C PHE A 98 6.27 5.36 -1.14
N LEU A 99 5.59 5.71 -0.05
CA LEU A 99 4.28 5.14 0.26
C LEU A 99 3.22 5.85 -0.59
N THR A 100 2.61 5.12 -1.52
CA THR A 100 1.67 5.70 -2.50
C THR A 100 0.21 5.39 -2.21
N SER A 101 -0.05 4.34 -1.44
CA SER A 101 -1.38 3.85 -1.07
C SER A 101 -1.30 3.14 0.28
N PHE A 102 -2.46 2.86 0.88
CA PHE A 102 -2.55 2.05 2.09
C PHE A 102 -3.66 1.00 1.99
N SER A 103 -3.49 -0.12 2.68
CA SER A 103 -4.51 -1.15 2.86
C SER A 103 -4.66 -1.41 4.35
N ILE A 104 -5.86 -1.18 4.88
CA ILE A 104 -6.21 -1.47 6.27
C ILE A 104 -7.18 -2.63 6.26
N TYR A 105 -6.86 -3.71 6.97
CA TYR A 105 -7.77 -4.85 7.08
C TYR A 105 -7.73 -5.48 8.47
N GLU A 106 -8.82 -6.14 8.82
CA GLU A 106 -8.93 -6.90 10.06
C GLU A 106 -8.38 -8.31 9.89
N SER A 107 -7.53 -8.73 10.83
CA SER A 107 -7.04 -10.10 10.90
C SER A 107 -7.55 -10.81 12.15
N ASN A 108 -7.85 -12.09 12.01
CA ASN A 108 -8.11 -12.98 13.14
C ASN A 108 -6.82 -13.41 13.86
N GLY A 109 -5.67 -13.27 13.19
CA GLY A 109 -4.33 -13.60 13.69
C GLY A 109 -3.51 -12.35 13.98
N TRP A 110 -2.44 -12.53 14.76
CA TRP A 110 -1.39 -11.52 14.89
C TRP A 110 -0.25 -11.87 13.93
N PRO A 111 0.35 -10.90 13.23
CA PRO A 111 1.53 -11.17 12.43
C PRO A 111 2.62 -11.83 13.29
N PRO A 112 3.35 -12.83 12.75
CA PRO A 112 4.53 -13.40 13.42
C PRO A 112 5.54 -12.31 13.79
N GLU A 113 6.34 -12.50 14.84
CA GLU A 113 7.37 -11.52 15.23
C GLU A 113 8.39 -11.25 14.10
N ASP A 114 8.71 -12.26 13.30
CA ASP A 114 9.65 -12.17 12.18
C ASP A 114 9.02 -11.69 10.86
N SER A 115 7.74 -11.31 10.88
CA SER A 115 7.01 -10.88 9.66
C SER A 115 7.36 -9.46 9.21
N GLY A 116 8.24 -8.73 9.91
CA GLY A 116 8.56 -7.33 9.59
C GLY A 116 7.44 -6.33 9.93
N TYR A 117 6.31 -6.78 10.47
CA TYR A 117 5.27 -5.90 10.99
C TYR A 117 5.70 -5.24 12.29
N GLN A 118 5.47 -3.94 12.38
CA GLN A 118 5.75 -3.15 13.56
C GLN A 118 4.46 -2.64 14.19
N GLU A 119 4.35 -2.71 15.52
CA GLU A 119 3.23 -2.12 16.24
C GLU A 119 3.25 -0.58 16.09
N ILE A 120 2.11 0.00 15.70
CA ILE A 120 1.95 1.45 15.54
C ILE A 120 0.74 1.97 16.33
N THR A 121 0.75 3.26 16.64
CA THR A 121 -0.40 3.94 17.26
C THR A 121 -1.34 4.49 16.20
N LEU A 122 -2.58 4.80 16.58
CA LEU A 122 -3.55 5.48 15.71
C LEU A 122 -3.02 6.84 15.20
N ASP A 123 -2.33 7.60 16.07
CA ASP A 123 -1.74 8.89 15.67
C ASP A 123 -0.62 8.69 14.63
N HIS A 124 0.17 7.62 14.78
CA HIS A 124 1.21 7.29 13.81
C HIS A 124 0.60 6.89 12.47
N LEU A 125 -0.44 6.05 12.48
CA LEU A 125 -1.22 5.71 11.29
C LEU A 125 -1.76 6.97 10.59
N GLN A 126 -2.33 7.91 11.36
CA GLN A 126 -2.84 9.16 10.80
C GLN A 126 -1.76 9.96 10.09
N ARG A 127 -0.57 10.06 10.70
CA ARG A 127 0.58 10.77 10.10
C ARG A 127 1.01 10.10 8.79
N LEU A 128 1.15 8.78 8.79
CA LEU A 128 1.51 8.01 7.61
C LEU A 128 0.50 8.19 6.47
N VAL A 129 -0.78 8.05 6.78
CA VAL A 129 -1.85 8.25 5.80
C VAL A 129 -1.89 9.70 5.30
N HIS A 130 -1.55 10.69 6.13
CA HIS A 130 -1.45 12.08 5.68
C HIS A 130 -0.28 12.31 4.71
N PHE A 131 0.84 11.57 4.88
CA PHE A 131 1.94 11.58 3.91
C PHE A 131 1.58 10.92 2.59
N ILE A 132 0.73 9.89 2.64
CA ILE A 132 0.09 9.26 1.49
C ILE A 132 -1.01 10.20 0.99
N ARG A 133 -0.58 11.37 0.51
CA ARG A 133 -1.46 12.39 -0.07
C ARG A 133 -2.30 11.71 -1.15
N PRO A 134 -3.63 11.94 -1.22
CA PRO A 134 -4.44 11.33 -2.27
C PRO A 134 -3.98 11.87 -3.62
N ALA A 135 -3.07 11.14 -4.27
CA ALA A 135 -2.48 11.48 -5.56
C ALA A 135 -3.52 11.47 -6.69
N ARG A 136 -4.76 11.05 -6.37
CA ARG A 136 -5.82 10.73 -7.31
C ARG A 136 -6.90 11.80 -7.47
N ARG A 137 -6.86 12.92 -6.75
CA ARG A 137 -7.92 13.96 -6.84
C ARG A 137 -8.04 14.67 -8.21
N GLU A 138 -7.14 14.42 -9.17
CA GLU A 138 -7.09 15.19 -10.43
C GLU A 138 -7.15 14.37 -11.74
N ARG A 139 -7.54 13.08 -11.78
CA ARG A 139 -7.54 12.33 -13.06
C ARG A 139 -8.80 11.52 -13.36
N HIS A 140 -9.36 11.76 -14.54
CA HIS A 140 -10.39 10.99 -15.26
C HIS A 140 -9.80 10.28 -16.50
N PRO A 141 -10.29 9.09 -16.88
CA PRO A 141 -10.44 7.90 -16.06
C PRO A 141 -9.13 7.07 -16.12
N PRO A 142 -8.37 6.96 -15.03
CA PRO A 142 -7.34 5.94 -14.94
C PRO A 142 -8.05 4.59 -14.82
N ARG A 143 -7.62 3.61 -15.64
CA ARG A 143 -8.01 2.21 -15.49
C ARG A 143 -8.00 1.85 -13.99
N TRP A 144 -9.16 1.44 -13.46
CA TRP A 144 -9.27 1.07 -12.05
C TRP A 144 -8.31 -0.08 -11.77
N ASP A 145 -7.50 0.08 -10.73
CA ASP A 145 -6.56 -0.92 -10.24
C ASP A 145 -6.70 -0.94 -8.72
N CYS A 146 -7.29 -2.02 -8.21
CA CYS A 146 -7.55 -2.23 -6.79
C CYS A 146 -6.26 -2.37 -5.97
N ARG A 147 -5.12 -2.70 -6.60
CA ARG A 147 -3.82 -2.81 -5.92
C ARG A 147 -3.15 -1.46 -5.69
N SER A 148 -3.60 -0.44 -6.42
CA SER A 148 -3.09 0.92 -6.33
C SER A 148 -4.03 1.86 -5.56
N THR A 149 -5.13 1.35 -4.99
CA THR A 149 -6.13 2.14 -4.23
C THR A 149 -5.88 2.10 -2.74
N SER A 150 -6.26 3.17 -2.06
CA SER A 150 -6.31 3.16 -0.60
C SER A 150 -7.58 2.45 -0.14
N SER A 151 -7.43 1.27 0.46
CA SER A 151 -8.56 0.42 0.83
C SER A 151 -8.64 0.20 2.34
N MET A 152 -9.87 0.02 2.82
CA MET A 152 -10.18 -0.30 4.19
C MET A 152 -11.26 -1.40 4.21
N ILE A 153 -10.95 -2.53 4.84
CA ILE A 153 -11.82 -3.69 4.96
C ILE A 153 -12.02 -3.99 6.45
N LEU A 154 -13.20 -3.66 6.97
CA LEU A 154 -13.54 -3.82 8.38
C LEU A 154 -14.77 -4.73 8.47
N VAL A 155 -14.58 -6.02 8.74
CA VAL A 155 -15.67 -7.02 8.68
C VAL A 155 -16.45 -7.08 10.01
N HIS A 156 -15.85 -6.66 11.12
CA HIS A 156 -16.45 -6.76 12.44
C HIS A 156 -16.67 -5.38 13.07
N ASP A 157 -17.85 -5.16 13.64
CA ASP A 157 -18.20 -3.91 14.33
C ASP A 157 -17.52 -3.84 15.71
N LEU A 158 -16.31 -3.27 15.74
CA LEU A 158 -15.46 -3.27 16.92
C LEU A 158 -14.92 -1.88 17.27
N LYS A 159 -14.50 -1.73 18.53
CA LYS A 159 -14.08 -0.44 19.12
C LYS A 159 -12.97 0.26 18.34
N ILE A 160 -12.06 -0.49 17.73
CA ILE A 160 -10.96 0.07 16.95
C ILE A 160 -11.41 0.46 15.54
N SER A 161 -12.29 -0.33 14.93
CA SER A 161 -12.95 -0.05 13.65
C SER A 161 -13.73 1.26 13.74
N ALA A 162 -14.49 1.46 14.83
CA ALA A 162 -15.17 2.74 15.12
C ALA A 162 -14.19 3.93 15.24
N LYS A 163 -13.00 3.72 15.83
CA LYS A 163 -11.95 4.77 15.90
C LYS A 163 -11.35 5.06 14.52
N LEU A 164 -11.09 4.04 13.71
CA LEU A 164 -10.56 4.21 12.34
C LEU A 164 -11.55 4.99 11.47
N LEU A 165 -12.85 4.70 11.58
CA LEU A 165 -13.90 5.43 10.89
C LEU A 165 -14.01 6.89 11.39
N SER A 166 -13.83 7.14 12.69
CA SER A 166 -13.88 8.50 13.24
C SER A 166 -12.70 9.37 12.81
N MET A 167 -11.57 8.78 12.43
CA MET A 167 -10.40 9.50 11.90
C MET A 167 -10.61 10.07 10.49
N ARG A 168 -11.64 9.65 9.76
CA ARG A 168 -11.97 10.12 8.40
C ARG A 168 -10.77 10.04 7.45
N LEU A 169 -10.11 8.89 7.41
CA LEU A 169 -8.98 8.63 6.51
C LEU A 169 -9.41 8.79 5.03
N PRO A 170 -8.54 9.28 4.14
CA PRO A 170 -8.80 9.40 2.71
C PRO A 170 -8.81 8.02 2.02
N VAL A 171 -9.89 7.26 2.24
CA VAL A 171 -10.09 5.91 1.69
C VAL A 171 -10.76 6.01 0.31
N ASP A 172 -10.23 5.29 -0.67
CA ASP A 172 -10.83 5.16 -2.01
C ASP A 172 -11.91 4.06 -2.03
N GLN A 173 -11.70 2.98 -1.26
CA GLN A 173 -12.60 1.83 -1.17
C GLN A 173 -12.80 1.39 0.28
N LEU A 174 -14.05 1.44 0.76
CA LEU A 174 -14.44 0.98 2.08
C LEU A 174 -15.35 -0.24 1.92
N ILE A 175 -14.96 -1.37 2.54
CA ILE A 175 -15.78 -2.57 2.68
C ILE A 175 -16.09 -2.71 4.16
N MET A 176 -17.38 -2.75 4.50
CA MET A 176 -17.93 -2.96 5.84
C MET A 176 -18.90 -4.13 5.83
#